data_AF-A0A7C5SM35-F1
#
_entry.id   AF-A0A7C5SM35-F1
#
_cell.length_a   1.000
_cell.length_b   1.000
_cell.length_c   1.000
_cell.angle_alpha   90.00
_cell.angle_beta   90.00
_cell.angle_gamma   90.00
#
_symmetry.space_group_name_H-M   'P 1'
#
loop_
_entity.id
_entity.type
_entity.pdbx_description
1 polymer ?
#
loop_
_entity_poly.entity_id
_entity_poly.type
_entity_poly.pdbx_seq_one_letter_code
_entity_poly.pdbx_strand_id
1 'polypeptide(L)'
;MACFVTPLVVGIILAVIRKLWSGAERVKLDILVYLMLGGALVLVAEHAWHGEVVPWPPFLTAMQSPEDIPVVINEMIRVGGAMTVAVTGVWLVVLSFTKRVHVKATPPKQLITTLRSMST
;
A
#
# COMPACT_ATOMS: atom_id res chain seq x y z
N MET A 1 -1.29 9.48 -17.67
CA MET A 1 -2.38 10.10 -16.88
C MET A 1 -2.13 9.79 -15.42
N ALA A 2 -1.98 10.75 -14.51
CA ALA A 2 -1.40 10.51 -13.17
C ALA A 2 -2.26 9.69 -12.16
N CYS A 3 -2.57 8.45 -12.53
CA CYS A 3 -3.31 7.46 -11.75
C CYS A 3 -2.54 6.96 -10.52
N PHE A 4 -1.26 7.31 -10.36
CA PHE A 4 -0.45 7.03 -9.17
C PHE A 4 -0.87 7.87 -7.95
N VAL A 5 -1.56 9.01 -8.14
CA VAL A 5 -1.92 9.93 -7.05
C VAL A 5 -2.93 9.28 -6.09
N THR A 6 -3.93 8.58 -6.62
CA THR A 6 -4.95 7.90 -5.82
C THR A 6 -4.36 6.86 -4.85
N PRO A 7 -3.55 5.89 -5.29
CA PRO A 7 -2.92 4.94 -4.36
C PRO A 7 -1.88 5.59 -3.44
N LEU A 8 -1.20 6.65 -3.88
CA LEU A 8 -0.30 7.41 -3.00
C LEU A 8 -1.05 8.06 -1.84
N VAL A 9 -2.14 8.78 -2.13
CA VAL A 9 -2.97 9.47 -1.12
C VAL A 9 -3.57 8.47 -0.14
N VAL A 10 -4.17 7.40 -0.64
CA VAL A 10 -4.74 6.35 0.21
C VAL A 10 -3.65 5.66 1.04
N GLY A 11 -2.47 5.39 0.46
CA GLY A 11 -1.32 4.84 1.18
C GLY A 11 -0.84 5.73 2.33
N ILE A 12 -0.76 7.05 2.12
CA ILE A 12 -0.41 8.03 3.16
C ILE A 12 -1.47 8.07 4.25
N ILE A 13 -2.76 8.11 3.89
CA ILE A 13 -3.87 8.10 4.85
C ILE A 13 -3.79 6.84 5.73
N LEU A 14 -3.61 5.66 5.13
CA LEU A 14 -3.44 4.41 5.86
C LEU A 14 -2.18 4.42 6.74
N ALA A 15 -1.09 5.05 6.27
CA ALA A 15 0.14 5.21 7.05
C ALA A 15 -0.03 6.12 8.28
N VAL A 16 -0.90 7.13 8.20
CA VAL A 16 -1.28 7.97 9.34
C VAL A 16 -2.24 7.22 10.27
N ILE A 17 -3.27 6.55 9.73
CA ILE A 17 -4.24 5.79 10.52
C ILE A 17 -3.57 4.69 11.34
N ARG A 18 -2.63 3.93 10.75
CA ARG A 18 -1.86 2.93 11.52
C ARG A 18 -1.07 3.54 12.68
N LYS A 19 -0.62 4.79 12.54
CA LYS A 19 0.16 5.49 13.58
C LYS A 19 -0.73 6.01 14.70
N LEU A 20 -2.00 6.29 14.39
CA LEU A 20 -3.00 6.73 15.35
C LEU A 20 -3.75 5.56 16.03
N TRP A 21 -3.82 4.39 15.39
CA TRP A 21 -4.59 3.26 15.90
C TRP A 21 -3.73 2.02 16.15
N SER A 22 -3.41 1.77 17.43
CA SER A 22 -2.65 0.58 17.87
C SER A 22 -3.35 -0.76 17.63
N GLY A 23 -4.62 -0.76 17.19
CA GLY A 23 -5.35 -1.96 16.76
C GLY A 23 -5.01 -2.43 15.34
N ALA A 24 -4.37 -1.58 14.53
CA ALA A 24 -4.02 -1.84 13.13
C ALA A 24 -3.04 -3.01 12.95
N GLU A 25 -2.24 -3.32 13.97
CA GLU A 25 -1.25 -4.39 13.94
C GLU A 25 -1.90 -5.78 13.81
N ARG A 26 -3.14 -5.94 14.33
CA ARG A 26 -3.91 -7.19 14.22
C ARG A 26 -4.30 -7.53 12.78
N VAL A 27 -4.44 -6.51 11.94
CA VAL A 27 -4.92 -6.64 10.56
C VAL A 27 -3.76 -6.52 9.56
N LYS A 28 -2.51 -6.42 10.04
CA LYS A 28 -1.30 -6.24 9.21
C LYS A 28 -1.44 -5.10 8.19
N LEU A 29 -1.88 -3.93 8.66
CA LEU A 29 -2.00 -2.73 7.82
C LEU A 29 -0.66 -2.33 7.21
N ASP A 30 0.47 -2.66 7.84
CA ASP A 30 1.80 -2.36 7.30
C ASP A 30 2.04 -2.99 5.94
N ILE A 31 1.57 -4.22 5.71
CA ILE A 31 1.69 -4.88 4.40
C ILE A 31 0.90 -4.11 3.36
N LEU A 32 -0.31 -3.65 3.69
CA LEU A 32 -1.14 -2.86 2.78
C LEU A 32 -0.48 -1.52 2.46
N VAL A 33 0.06 -0.84 3.47
CA VAL A 33 0.77 0.44 3.31
C VAL A 33 2.01 0.27 2.41
N TYR A 34 2.81 -0.77 2.62
CA TYR A 34 3.97 -1.04 1.76
C TYR A 34 3.56 -1.40 0.33
N LEU A 35 2.47 -2.15 0.14
CA LEU A 35 1.95 -2.50 -1.17
C LEU A 35 1.49 -1.25 -1.94
N MET A 36 0.78 -0.34 -1.26
CA MET A 36 0.30 0.91 -1.86
C MET A 36 1.42 1.92 -2.13
N LEU A 37 2.28 2.18 -1.14
CA LEU A 37 3.37 3.15 -1.30
C LEU A 37 4.45 2.64 -2.26
N GLY A 38 4.78 1.35 -2.21
CA GLY A 38 5.73 0.73 -3.13
C GLY A 38 5.20 0.73 -4.57
N GLY A 39 3.93 0.33 -4.77
CA GLY A 39 3.30 0.39 -6.09
C GLY A 39 3.20 1.82 -6.64
N ALA A 40 2.82 2.78 -5.82
CA ALA A 40 2.77 4.19 -6.22
C ALA A 40 4.15 4.73 -6.62
N LEU A 41 5.22 4.36 -5.89
CA LEU A 41 6.58 4.80 -6.20
C LEU A 41 7.06 4.27 -7.56
N VAL A 42 6.76 3.02 -7.89
CA VAL A 42 7.08 2.44 -9.21
C VAL A 42 6.31 3.15 -10.32
N LEU A 43 5.02 3.42 -10.11
CA LEU A 43 4.18 4.13 -11.11
C LEU A 43 4.64 5.57 -11.33
N VAL A 44 5.10 6.27 -10.28
CA VAL A 44 5.71 7.60 -10.41
C VAL A 44 6.95 7.55 -11.30
N ALA A 45 7.80 6.55 -11.11
CA ALA A 45 8.99 6.37 -11.94
C ALA A 45 8.62 6.06 -13.40
N GLU A 46 7.60 5.24 -13.64
CA GLU A 46 7.08 4.95 -14.98
C GLU A 46 6.55 6.21 -15.69
N HIS A 47 5.75 7.01 -14.99
CA HIS A 47 5.17 8.24 -15.53
C HIS A 47 6.22 9.34 -15.74
N ALA A 48 7.26 9.38 -14.90
CA ALA A 48 8.42 10.24 -15.11
C ALA A 48 9.22 9.80 -16.34
N TRP A 49 9.38 8.48 -16.55
CA TRP A 49 10.06 7.93 -17.72
C TRP A 49 9.27 8.12 -19.03
N HIS A 50 7.94 8.06 -18.96
CA HIS A 50 7.04 8.33 -20.09
C HIS A 50 6.89 9.83 -20.42
N GLY A 51 7.50 10.73 -19.64
CA GLY A 51 7.45 12.17 -19.90
C GLY A 51 6.12 12.85 -19.50
N GLU A 52 5.28 12.15 -18.73
CA GLU A 52 4.02 12.70 -18.23
C GLU A 52 4.18 13.45 -16.90
N VAL A 53 5.28 13.20 -16.19
CA VAL A 53 5.66 13.86 -14.94
C VAL A 53 6.99 14.59 -15.12
N VAL A 54 6.97 15.91 -14.97
CA VAL A 54 8.15 16.77 -15.10
C VAL A 54 8.40 17.55 -13.81
N PRO A 55 9.66 17.73 -13.37
CA PRO A 55 9.99 18.41 -12.11
C PRO A 55 9.84 19.94 -12.17
N TRP A 56 9.51 20.51 -13.34
CA TRP A 56 9.18 21.93 -13.51
C TRP A 56 7.66 22.10 -13.67
N PRO A 57 7.09 23.20 -13.16
CA PRO A 57 5.67 23.47 -13.31
C PRO A 57 5.30 23.69 -14.79
N PRO A 58 4.16 23.16 -15.29
CA PRO A 58 3.16 22.32 -14.62
C PRO A 58 3.54 20.82 -14.63
N PHE A 59 3.65 20.22 -13.43
CA PHE A 59 4.12 18.83 -13.21
C PHE A 59 3.31 17.73 -13.95
N LEU A 60 2.08 18.05 -14.38
CA LEU A 60 1.20 17.21 -15.17
C LEU A 60 0.98 17.87 -16.52
N THR A 61 1.79 17.49 -17.51
CA THR A 61 1.76 18.05 -18.87
C THR A 61 0.40 17.88 -19.57
N ALA A 62 -0.47 16.99 -19.07
CA ALA A 62 -1.83 16.79 -19.56
C ALA A 62 -2.87 17.82 -19.04
N MET A 63 -2.54 18.69 -18.08
CA MET A 63 -3.46 19.71 -17.53
C MET A 63 -3.23 21.12 -18.09
N GLN A 64 -2.74 21.25 -19.33
CA GLN A 64 -2.47 22.57 -19.94
C GLN A 64 -3.74 23.38 -20.24
N SER A 65 -4.91 22.75 -20.36
CA SER A 65 -6.21 23.40 -20.60
C SER A 65 -7.08 23.36 -19.33
N PRO A 66 -7.45 24.52 -18.73
CA PRO A 66 -8.23 24.59 -17.48
C PRO A 66 -9.63 23.96 -17.55
N GLU A 67 -10.17 23.87 -18.75
CA GLU A 67 -11.55 23.45 -19.06
C GLU A 67 -11.72 21.93 -19.04
N ASP A 68 -10.64 21.17 -19.28
CA ASP A 68 -10.64 19.70 -19.29
C ASP A 68 -10.15 19.07 -17.97
N ILE A 69 -9.67 19.90 -17.03
CA ILE A 69 -9.23 19.48 -15.69
C ILE A 69 -10.23 18.56 -14.98
N PRO A 70 -11.54 18.90 -14.86
CA PRO A 70 -12.48 18.05 -14.12
C PRO A 70 -12.74 16.72 -14.83
N VAL A 71 -12.68 16.67 -16.16
CA VAL A 71 -12.88 15.45 -16.94
C VAL A 71 -11.68 14.52 -16.76
N VAL A 72 -10.46 15.05 -16.90
CA VAL A 72 -9.22 14.29 -16.72
C VAL A 72 -9.08 13.77 -15.29
N ILE A 73 -9.47 14.55 -14.28
CA ILE A 73 -9.49 14.10 -12.87
C ILE A 73 -10.48 12.95 -12.65
N ASN A 74 -11.69 13.01 -13.25
CA ASN A 74 -12.68 11.94 -13.09
C ASN A 74 -12.21 10.61 -13.70
N GLU A 75 -11.58 10.67 -14.87
CA GLU A 75 -10.98 9.49 -15.49
C GLU A 75 -9.80 8.96 -14.65
N MET A 76 -8.99 9.84 -14.07
CA MET A 76 -7.92 9.47 -13.13
C MET A 76 -8.46 8.78 -11.87
N ILE A 77 -9.57 9.27 -11.29
CA ILE A 77 -10.19 8.67 -10.11
C ILE A 77 -10.76 7.28 -10.43
N ARG A 78 -11.40 7.11 -11.59
CA ARG A 78 -11.92 5.79 -12.00
C ARG A 78 -10.80 4.77 -12.14
N VAL A 79 -9.73 5.11 -12.87
CA VAL A 79 -8.61 4.20 -13.11
C VAL A 79 -7.78 3.97 -11.84
N GLY A 80 -7.38 5.03 -11.15
CA GLY A 80 -6.63 4.94 -9.90
C GLY A 80 -7.43 4.30 -8.75
N GLY A 81 -8.75 4.49 -8.75
CA GLY A 81 -9.68 3.83 -7.85
C GLY A 81 -9.77 2.33 -8.10
N ALA A 82 -9.92 1.91 -9.37
CA ALA A 82 -9.91 0.49 -9.74
C ALA A 82 -8.60 -0.21 -9.34
N MET A 83 -7.45 0.46 -9.54
CA MET A 83 -6.15 -0.04 -9.10
C MET A 83 -6.08 -0.19 -7.57
N THR A 84 -6.58 0.81 -6.82
CA THR A 84 -6.61 0.76 -5.35
C THR A 84 -7.46 -0.40 -4.83
N VAL A 85 -8.60 -0.66 -5.46
CA VAL A 85 -9.46 -1.80 -5.12
C VAL A 85 -8.76 -3.13 -5.41
N ALA A 86 -8.10 -3.25 -6.56
CA ALA A 86 -7.34 -4.45 -6.93
C ALA A 86 -6.21 -4.75 -5.91
N VAL A 87 -5.43 -3.73 -5.55
CA VAL A 87 -4.34 -3.82 -4.55
C VAL A 87 -4.88 -4.23 -3.17
N THR A 88 -6.04 -3.69 -2.77
CA THR A 88 -6.72 -4.09 -1.53
C THR A 88 -7.17 -5.56 -1.58
N GLY A 89 -7.65 -6.03 -2.74
CA GLY A 89 -7.98 -7.43 -2.98
C GLY A 89 -6.77 -8.36 -2.82
N VAL A 90 -5.63 -8.00 -3.41
CA VAL A 90 -4.37 -8.76 -3.24
C VAL A 90 -3.97 -8.85 -1.78
N TRP A 91 -4.11 -7.75 -1.02
CA TRP A 91 -3.86 -7.77 0.42
C TRP A 91 -4.77 -8.73 1.19
N LEU A 92 -6.07 -8.79 0.86
CA LEU A 92 -7.00 -9.77 1.46
C LEU A 92 -6.58 -11.22 1.17
N VAL A 93 -6.04 -11.49 -0.02
CA VAL A 93 -5.48 -12.79 -0.37
C VAL A 93 -4.26 -13.09 0.51
N VAL A 94 -3.31 -12.15 0.63
CA VAL A 94 -2.12 -12.30 1.49
C VAL A 94 -2.51 -12.54 2.96
N LEU A 95 -3.53 -11.85 3.48
CA LEU A 95 -4.06 -12.09 4.82
C LEU A 95 -4.64 -13.49 4.96
N SER A 96 -5.45 -13.93 3.99
CA SER A 96 -6.03 -15.27 3.96
C SER A 96 -4.96 -16.36 3.96
N PHE A 97 -3.92 -16.21 3.13
CA PHE A 97 -2.77 -17.12 3.12
C PHE A 97 -2.02 -17.10 4.44
N THR A 98 -1.72 -15.92 4.99
CA THR A 98 -0.96 -15.85 6.26
C THR A 98 -1.74 -16.43 7.44
N LYS A 99 -3.08 -16.33 7.45
CA LYS A 99 -3.92 -16.98 8.45
C LYS A 99 -3.85 -18.50 8.35
N ARG A 100 -3.85 -19.05 7.13
CA ARG A 100 -3.73 -20.50 6.90
C ARG A 100 -2.34 -21.05 7.16
N VAL A 101 -1.30 -20.24 6.94
CA VAL A 101 0.12 -20.62 7.04
C VAL A 101 0.72 -20.24 8.40
N HIS A 102 -0.10 -19.93 9.42
CA HIS A 102 0.43 -19.79 10.80
C HIS A 102 0.98 -21.14 11.28
N VAL A 103 2.26 -21.38 10.98
CA VAL A 103 3.11 -22.28 11.75
C VAL A 103 3.10 -21.72 13.17
N LYS A 104 2.59 -22.49 14.13
CA LYS A 104 2.69 -22.14 15.54
C LYS A 104 4.18 -22.08 15.89
N ALA A 105 4.80 -20.91 15.79
CA ALA A 105 6.12 -20.69 16.34
C ALA A 105 5.98 -20.76 17.86
N THR A 106 6.38 -21.88 18.46
CA THR A 106 6.38 -22.06 19.90
C THR A 106 7.25 -20.96 20.53
N PRO A 107 6.72 -20.14 21.46
CA PRO A 107 7.49 -19.06 22.04
C PRO A 107 8.67 -19.61 22.86
N PRO A 108 9.82 -18.91 22.87
CA PRO A 108 11.08 -19.36 23.49
C PRO A 108 10.95 -19.66 25.00
N LYS A 109 9.93 -19.09 25.66
CA LYS A 109 9.66 -19.32 27.09
C LYS A 109 9.32 -20.78 27.40
N GLN A 110 8.67 -21.49 26.47
CA GLN A 110 8.32 -22.90 26.64
C GLN A 110 9.55 -23.81 26.46
N LEU A 111 10.43 -23.47 25.51
CA LEU A 111 11.68 -24.19 25.25
C LEU A 111 12.63 -24.17 26.46
N ILE A 112 12.76 -23.02 27.12
CA ILE A 112 13.64 -22.89 28.30
C ILE A 112 13.11 -23.73 29.47
N THR A 113 11.79 -23.81 29.68
CA THR A 113 11.20 -24.63 30.74
C THR A 113 11.37 -26.13 30.46
N THR A 114 11.20 -26.58 29.22
CA THR A 114 11.35 -28.00 28.84
C THR A 114 12.80 -28.47 28.89
N LEU A 115 13.77 -27.63 28.48
CA LEU A 115 15.19 -27.96 28.59
C LEU A 115 15.64 -28.06 30.06
N ARG A 116 15.08 -27.21 30.93
CA ARG A 116 15.37 -27.24 32.36
C ARG A 116 14.82 -28.49 33.05
N SER A 117 13.67 -29.01 32.63
CA SER A 117 13.10 -30.26 33.18
C SER A 117 13.77 -31.53 32.66
N MET A 118 14.58 -31.45 31.60
CA MET A 118 15.34 -32.59 31.06
C MET A 118 16.76 -32.70 31.63
N SER A 119 17.26 -31.69 32.36
CA SER A 119 18.62 -31.68 32.94
C SER A 119 18.70 -32.04 34.43
N THR A 120 17.61 -32.56 35.00
CA THR A 120 17.50 -33.05 36.38
C THR A 120 17.04 -34.49 36.37
#